data_AF-A0A5D3K7S0-F1
#
_entry.id   AF-A0A5D3K7S0-F1
#
_cell.length_a   1.000
_cell.length_b   1.000
_cell.length_c   1.000
_cell.angle_alpha   90.00
_cell.angle_beta   90.00
_cell.angle_gamma   90.00
#
_symmetry.space_group_name_H-M   'P 1'
#
loop_
_entity.id
_entity.type
_entity.pdbx_description
1 polymer ?
#
loop_
_entity_poly.entity_id
_entity_poly.type
_entity_poly.pdbx_seq_one_letter_code
_entity_poly.pdbx_strand_id
1 'polypeptide(L)' 'MQTQTINELMRLTRIELCTLAARITNALANLPEGSPERETALINLRNIRVVLARRDWSP' A
#
# COMPACT_ATOMS: atom_id res chain seq x y z
N MET A 1 2.43 3.90 -11.86
CA MET A 1 2.14 2.95 -10.77
C MET A 1 0.74 2.40 -10.99
N GLN A 2 0.43 1.16 -10.58
CA GLN A 2 -0.93 0.61 -10.68
C GLN A 2 -1.54 0.44 -9.28
N THR A 3 -2.86 0.53 -9.21
CA THR A 3 -3.62 0.30 -7.98
C THR A 3 -3.62 -1.20 -7.65
N GLN A 4 -3.16 -1.55 -6.45
CA GLN A 4 -3.18 -2.91 -5.92
C GLN A 4 -4.45 -3.15 -5.13
N THR A 5 -5.16 -4.21 -5.48
CA THR A 5 -6.38 -4.64 -4.81
C THR A 5 -6.06 -5.30 -3.46
N ILE A 6 -7.05 -5.31 -2.57
CA ILE A 6 -6.94 -6.02 -1.28
C ILE A 6 -6.61 -7.51 -1.49
N ASN A 7 -7.19 -8.16 -2.50
CA ASN A 7 -6.98 -9.58 -2.76
C ASN A 7 -5.54 -9.90 -3.21
N GLU A 8 -4.92 -9.02 -3.99
CA GLU A 8 -3.51 -9.17 -4.38
C GLU A 8 -2.60 -8.98 -3.16
N LEU A 9 -2.87 -7.96 -2.34
CA LEU A 9 -2.11 -7.68 -1.13
C LEU A 9 -2.25 -8.77 -0.07
N MET A 10 -3.41 -9.44 0.02
CA MET A 10 -3.63 -10.57 0.92
C MET A 10 -2.78 -11.81 0.57
N ARG A 11 -2.12 -11.85 -0.59
CA ARG A 11 -1.18 -12.94 -0.96
C ARG A 11 0.25 -12.68 -0.49
N LEU A 12 0.59 -11.44 -0.16
CA LEU A 12 1.92 -11.05 0.30
C LEU A 12 2.08 -11.35 1.79
N THR A 13 3.28 -11.61 2.26
CA THR A 13 3.62 -11.72 3.69
C THR A 13 3.61 -10.35 4.39
N ARG A 14 3.64 -10.32 5.72
CA ARG A 14 3.74 -9.06 6.50
C ARG A 14 5.00 -8.27 6.14
N ILE A 15 6.13 -8.96 5.95
CA ILE A 15 7.41 -8.34 5.57
C ILE A 15 7.31 -7.72 4.18
N GLU A 16 6.74 -8.43 3.21
CA GLU A 16 6.55 -7.91 1.85
C GLU A 16 5.60 -6.70 1.84
N LEU A 17 4.53 -6.72 2.64
CA LEU A 17 3.61 -5.58 2.78
C LEU A 17 4.31 -4.35 3.37
N CYS A 18 5.10 -4.52 4.42
CA CYS A 18 5.88 -3.42 5.01
C CYS A 18 6.94 -2.89 4.03
N THR A 19 7.61 -3.79 3.31
CA THR A 19 8.62 -3.43 2.29
C THR A 19 7.98 -2.64 1.15
N LEU A 20 6.81 -3.08 0.68
CA LEU A 20 6.04 -2.38 -0.35
C LEU A 20 5.57 -1.01 0.15
N ALA A 21 5.09 -0.91 1.38
CA ALA A 21 4.68 0.36 1.98
C ALA A 21 5.85 1.36 2.06
N ALA A 22 7.05 0.90 2.46
CA ALA A 22 8.24 1.74 2.49
C ALA A 22 8.63 2.23 1.08
N ARG A 23 8.60 1.35 0.07
CA ARG A 23 8.88 1.72 -1.32
C ARG A 23 7.90 2.75 -1.86
N ILE A 24 6.60 2.57 -1.61
CA ILE A 24 5.57 3.52 -2.06
C ILE A 24 5.71 4.85 -1.33
N THR A 25 6.02 4.84 -0.03
CA THR A 25 6.25 6.07 0.76
C THR A 25 7.44 6.86 0.23
N ASN A 26 8.55 6.19 -0.10
CA ASN A 26 9.71 6.84 -0.70
C ASN A 26 9.40 7.40 -2.09
N ALA A 27 8.61 6.69 -2.90
CA ALA A 27 8.17 7.18 -4.21
C ALA A 27 7.24 8.40 -4.06
N LEU A 28 6.35 8.41 -3.06
CA LEU A 28 5.37 9.46 -2.82
C LEU A 28 6.00 10.85 -2.64
N ALA A 29 7.18 10.92 -2.02
CA ALA A 29 7.93 12.17 -1.85
C ALA A 29 8.30 12.84 -3.17
N ASN A 30 8.43 12.06 -4.24
CA ASN A 30 8.81 12.53 -5.58
C ASN A 30 7.59 12.72 -6.51
N LEU A 31 6.38 12.38 -6.06
CA LEU A 31 5.17 12.48 -6.88
C LEU A 31 4.52 13.86 -6.69
N PRO A 32 4.27 14.62 -7.78
CA PRO A 32 3.61 15.92 -7.70
C PRO A 32 2.26 15.83 -7.00
N GLU A 33 1.92 16.86 -6.23
CA GLU A 33 0.60 16.97 -5.63
C GLU A 33 -0.49 17.01 -6.71
N GLY A 34 -1.59 16.29 -6.47
CA GLY A 34 -2.68 16.15 -7.43
C GLY A 34 -2.40 15.26 -8.65
N SER A 35 -1.22 14.62 -8.74
CA SER A 35 -0.98 13.70 -9.86
C SER A 35 -1.76 12.39 -9.70
N PRO A 36 -2.25 11.77 -10.80
CA PRO A 36 -2.90 10.46 -10.75
C PRO A 36 -2.04 9.37 -10.10
N GLU A 37 -0.72 9.44 -10.27
CA GLU A 37 0.24 8.53 -9.66
C GLU A 37 0.29 8.72 -8.13
N ARG A 38 0.20 9.96 -7.65
CA ARG A 38 0.15 10.27 -6.22
C ARG A 38 -1.12 9.72 -5.60
N GLU A 39 -2.26 9.91 -6.24
CA GLU A 39 -3.53 9.33 -5.80
C GLU A 39 -3.47 7.79 -5.76
N THR A 40 -2.92 7.18 -6.81
CA THR A 40 -2.70 5.73 -6.88
C THR A 40 -1.81 5.24 -5.73
N ALA A 41 -0.72 5.95 -5.42
CA ALA A 41 0.18 5.63 -4.32
C ALA A 41 -0.54 5.69 -2.96
N LEU A 42 -1.35 6.72 -2.73
CA LEU A 42 -2.14 6.87 -1.50
C LEU A 42 -3.19 5.76 -1.35
N ILE A 43 -3.87 5.38 -2.43
CA ILE A 43 -4.83 4.26 -2.44
C ILE A 43 -4.12 2.96 -2.06
N ASN A 44 -2.94 2.69 -2.63
CA ASN A 44 -2.16 1.51 -2.32
C ASN A 44 -1.73 1.46 -0.84
N LEU A 45 -1.25 2.59 -0.29
CA LEU A 45 -0.91 2.68 1.13
C LEU A 45 -2.12 2.41 2.04
N ARG A 46 -3.30 2.92 1.68
CA ARG A 46 -4.54 2.65 2.40
C ARG A 46 -4.88 1.16 2.37
N ASN A 47 -4.81 0.51 1.21
CA ASN A 47 -5.14 -0.90 1.07
C ASN A 47 -4.16 -1.80 1.86
N ILE A 48 -2.86 -1.46 1.85
CA ILE A 48 -1.85 -2.17 2.65
C ILE A 48 -2.17 -2.06 4.15
N ARG A 49 -2.52 -0.86 4.64
CA ARG A 49 -2.90 -0.66 6.05
C ARG A 49 -4.13 -1.51 6.44
N VAL A 50 -5.13 -1.59 5.57
CA VAL A 50 -6.31 -2.43 5.78
C VAL A 50 -5.93 -3.92 5.88
N VAL A 51 -5.06 -4.41 5.00
CA VAL A 51 -4.60 -5.81 5.02
C VAL A 51 -3.80 -6.12 6.27
N LEU A 52 -2.88 -5.24 6.68
CA LEU A 52 -2.11 -5.40 7.91
C LEU A 52 -3.03 -5.45 9.14
N ALA A 53 -3.97 -4.51 9.26
CA ALA A 53 -4.91 -4.47 10.37
C ALA A 53 -5.81 -5.72 10.44
N ARG A 54 -6.25 -6.26 9.29
CA ARG A 54 -7.04 -7.49 9.25
C ARG A 54 -6.27 -8.73 9.70
N ARG A 55 -4.96 -8.75 9.52
CA ARG A 55 -4.10 -9.88 9.93
C ARG A 55 -3.68 -9.83 11.39
N ASP A 56 -3.54 -8.61 11.92
CA ASP A 56 -3.25 -8.40 13.33
C ASP A 56 -4.50 -8.63 14.22
N TRP A 57 -5.69 -8.72 13.62
CA TRP A 57 -6.91 -9.15 14.31
C TRP A 57 -6.94 -10.68 14.48
N SER A 58 -6.74 -11.15 15.71
CA SER A 58 -7.24 -12.46 16.17
C SER A 58 -8.57 -12.23 16.91
N PRO A 59 -9.60 -13.07 16.70
CA PRO A 59 -10.88 -12.96 17.41
C PRO A 59 -10.72 -13.03 18.94
#